data_AF-A0A432P119-F1
#
_entry.id   AF-A0A432P119-F1
#
_cell.length_a   1.000
_cell.length_b   1.000
_cell.length_c   1.000
_cell.angle_alpha   90.00
_cell.angle_beta   90.00
_cell.angle_gamma   90.00
#
_symmetry.space_group_name_H-M   'P 1'
#
loop_
_entity.id
_entity.type
_entity.pdbx_description
1 polymer ?
#
loop_
_entity_poly.entity_id
_entity_poly.type
_entity_poly.pdbx_seq_one_letter_code
_entity_poly.pdbx_strand_id
1 'polypeptide(L)'
;MSVRRLAEDQFQPAAFAFSDENAVWADKTIQKYPAGRQQSAVIPLLMRAQEQDGWVTRAAIEKIADMLDMAYIRVLEVATFYTQFQLHPVGTRAHVQVCGTTPCMLRGSEALMSVCKSKIHAHAFERNAEGTLSWEEVECLGACVNAPMVMIGKDTYEDLTPERLEEIIDTFAAGNGASIKPGTQIDRIFSAPEGGPTSLTTEEPKAKTRAKKTDAETISAPVDAAPVPPSEAARPKSTDAETNAALKTPATAPKAAAKNAKAAEQQPISGTAAAEPAPVPVKAEAASAAKPALTDKNRPAGIEKPAAPDDLKMISGVGPKIEATLNEIGIFTFAQVAGWKKAEREWVDGYLNFRGRIERDDWVKQAKALAKGGEAEYIKVFGKKPR
;
A
#
# COMPACT_ATOMS: atom_id res chain seq x y z
N MET A 1 6.28 6.27 0.76
CA MET A 1 5.47 5.06 0.49
C MET A 1 6.38 3.85 0.61
N SER A 2 6.01 2.88 1.44
CA SER A 2 6.68 1.58 1.49
C SER A 2 6.63 0.96 0.09
N VAL A 3 7.75 0.37 -0.34
CA VAL A 3 7.82 -0.33 -1.63
C VAL A 3 7.06 -1.65 -1.47
N ARG A 4 5.78 -1.70 -1.87
CA ARG A 4 4.98 -2.93 -1.85
C ARG A 4 5.42 -3.83 -3.01
N ARG A 5 5.71 -5.10 -2.72
CA ARG A 5 6.17 -6.10 -3.69
C ARG A 5 5.22 -7.30 -3.65
N LEU A 6 5.23 -8.08 -4.72
CA LEU A 6 4.58 -9.38 -4.72
C LEU A 6 5.32 -10.34 -3.78
N ALA A 7 4.60 -11.30 -3.21
CA ALA A 7 5.21 -12.42 -2.51
C ALA A 7 6.21 -13.16 -3.39
N GLU A 8 7.21 -13.74 -2.73
CA GLU A 8 8.25 -14.57 -3.35
C GLU A 8 7.64 -15.70 -4.18
N ASP A 9 8.37 -16.13 -5.21
CA ASP A 9 7.90 -17.14 -6.16
C ASP A 9 7.48 -18.46 -5.50
N GLN A 10 8.07 -18.82 -4.35
CA GLN A 10 7.69 -20.02 -3.59
C GLN A 10 6.25 -20.00 -3.06
N PHE A 11 5.64 -18.82 -2.91
CA PHE A 11 4.26 -18.66 -2.47
C PHE A 11 3.28 -18.42 -3.63
N GLN A 12 3.78 -18.14 -4.83
CA GLN A 12 2.94 -17.82 -5.98
C GLN A 12 2.37 -19.10 -6.60
N PRO A 13 1.05 -19.21 -6.80
CA PRO A 13 0.50 -20.32 -7.56
C PRO A 13 0.92 -20.23 -9.04
N ALA A 14 1.02 -21.39 -9.69
CA ALA A 14 1.39 -21.46 -11.11
C ALA A 14 0.31 -20.90 -12.05
N ALA A 15 -0.95 -20.95 -11.65
CA ALA A 15 -2.09 -20.51 -12.44
C ALA A 15 -3.22 -19.98 -11.54
N PHE A 16 -4.09 -19.17 -12.14
CA PHE A 16 -5.31 -18.68 -11.52
C PHE A 16 -6.47 -18.78 -12.49
N ALA A 17 -7.62 -19.20 -11.97
CA ALA A 17 -8.90 -19.09 -12.65
C ALA A 17 -9.95 -18.68 -11.62
N PHE A 18 -10.86 -17.81 -12.03
CA PHE A 18 -12.08 -17.62 -11.26
C PHE A 18 -12.87 -18.93 -11.22
N SER A 19 -13.53 -19.21 -10.09
CA SER A 19 -14.57 -20.25 -10.03
C SER A 19 -15.66 -19.97 -11.06
N ASP A 20 -16.44 -20.98 -11.44
CA ASP A 20 -17.49 -20.82 -12.44
C ASP A 20 -18.46 -19.68 -12.09
N GLU A 21 -18.84 -19.58 -10.82
CA GLU A 21 -19.67 -18.48 -10.32
C GLU A 21 -18.97 -17.12 -10.45
N ASN A 22 -17.70 -17.04 -10.05
CA ASN A 22 -16.93 -15.81 -10.10
C ASN A 22 -16.60 -15.38 -11.54
N ALA A 23 -16.46 -16.33 -12.47
CA ALA A 23 -16.25 -16.05 -13.89
C ALA A 23 -17.50 -15.38 -14.48
N VAL A 24 -18.69 -15.93 -14.22
CA VAL A 24 -19.97 -15.31 -14.63
C VAL A 24 -20.15 -13.94 -13.99
N TRP A 25 -19.77 -13.79 -12.71
CA TRP A 25 -19.80 -12.49 -12.04
C TRP A 25 -18.81 -11.49 -12.65
N ALA A 26 -17.61 -11.93 -13.02
CA ALA A 26 -16.57 -11.11 -13.63
C ALA A 26 -17.04 -10.56 -14.98
N ASP A 27 -17.59 -11.42 -15.85
CA ASP A 27 -18.13 -11.01 -17.15
C ASP A 27 -19.23 -9.96 -17.00
N LYS A 28 -20.19 -10.19 -16.09
CA LYS A 28 -21.24 -9.22 -15.77
C LYS A 28 -20.67 -7.91 -15.21
N THR A 29 -19.60 -7.98 -14.44
CA THR A 29 -18.95 -6.79 -13.86
C THR A 29 -18.24 -5.97 -14.93
N ILE A 30 -17.56 -6.61 -15.88
CA ILE A 30 -16.94 -5.95 -17.03
C ILE A 30 -18.01 -5.22 -17.86
N GLN A 31 -19.16 -5.83 -18.07
CA GLN A 31 -20.29 -5.25 -18.83
C GLN A 31 -20.92 -4.01 -18.18
N LYS A 32 -20.65 -3.73 -16.90
CA LYS A 32 -21.09 -2.47 -16.26
C LYS A 32 -20.38 -1.24 -16.82
N TYR A 33 -19.24 -1.44 -17.49
CA TYR A 33 -18.44 -0.36 -18.05
C TYR A 33 -18.66 -0.26 -19.56
N PRO A 34 -18.64 0.96 -20.13
CA PRO A 34 -18.79 1.15 -21.58
C PRO A 34 -17.75 0.38 -22.39
N ALA A 35 -18.11 0.01 -23.62
CA ALA A 35 -17.17 -0.58 -24.57
C ALA A 35 -15.95 0.34 -24.79
N GLY A 36 -14.75 -0.24 -24.79
CA GLY A 36 -13.47 0.47 -24.83
C GLY A 36 -13.02 1.04 -23.48
N ARG A 37 -13.79 0.85 -22.39
CA ARG A 37 -13.48 1.33 -21.02
C ARG A 37 -13.49 0.20 -19.99
N GLN A 38 -13.40 -1.05 -20.44
CA GLN A 38 -13.41 -2.26 -19.60
C GLN A 38 -12.31 -2.27 -18.53
N GLN A 39 -11.18 -1.61 -18.77
CA GLN A 39 -10.11 -1.42 -17.78
C GLN A 39 -10.59 -0.88 -16.43
N SER A 40 -11.73 -0.18 -16.38
CA SER A 40 -12.35 0.31 -15.15
C SER A 40 -12.81 -0.82 -14.21
N ALA A 41 -12.95 -2.03 -14.72
CA ALA A 41 -13.28 -3.23 -13.95
C ALA A 41 -12.08 -3.82 -13.19
N VAL A 42 -10.86 -3.29 -13.37
CA VAL A 42 -9.64 -3.87 -12.77
C VAL A 42 -9.72 -3.99 -11.24
N ILE A 43 -10.19 -2.94 -10.55
CA ILE A 43 -10.32 -2.94 -9.09
C ILE A 43 -11.31 -4.00 -8.60
N PRO A 44 -12.59 -4.03 -9.05
CA PRO A 44 -13.53 -5.04 -8.56
C PRO A 44 -13.11 -6.47 -8.91
N LEU A 45 -12.45 -6.69 -10.07
CA LEU A 45 -11.93 -8.02 -10.40
C LEU A 45 -10.79 -8.44 -9.48
N LEU A 46 -9.85 -7.55 -9.17
CA LEU A 46 -8.78 -7.83 -8.20
C LEU A 46 -9.33 -8.09 -6.80
N MET A 47 -10.32 -7.31 -6.35
CA MET A 47 -10.99 -7.53 -5.06
C MET A 47 -11.66 -8.91 -5.04
N ARG A 48 -12.32 -9.30 -6.13
CA ARG A 48 -12.96 -10.62 -6.21
C ARG A 48 -11.94 -11.76 -6.23
N ALA A 49 -10.83 -11.61 -6.93
CA ALA A 49 -9.76 -12.61 -6.93
C ALA A 49 -9.17 -12.79 -5.53
N GLN A 50 -8.95 -11.67 -4.82
CA GLN A 50 -8.54 -11.71 -3.42
C GLN A 50 -9.55 -12.38 -2.50
N GLU A 51 -10.86 -12.18 -2.71
CA GLU A 51 -11.87 -12.89 -1.91
C GLU A 51 -11.87 -14.40 -2.14
N GLN A 52 -11.54 -14.83 -3.36
CA GLN A 52 -11.48 -16.24 -3.71
C GLN A 52 -10.25 -16.93 -3.11
N ASP A 53 -9.08 -16.30 -3.22
CA ASP A 53 -7.78 -16.92 -2.88
C ASP A 53 -7.20 -16.40 -1.55
N GLY A 54 -7.84 -15.40 -0.94
CA GLY A 54 -7.39 -14.71 0.28
C GLY A 54 -6.44 -13.53 0.03
N TRP A 55 -5.78 -13.47 -1.13
CA TRP A 55 -4.81 -12.45 -1.50
C TRP A 55 -4.67 -12.34 -3.03
N VAL A 56 -4.07 -11.27 -3.53
CA VAL A 56 -3.84 -11.03 -4.97
C VAL A 56 -2.51 -11.64 -5.41
N THR A 57 -2.60 -12.70 -6.21
CA THR A 57 -1.44 -13.44 -6.74
C THR A 57 -0.97 -12.86 -8.08
N ARG A 58 0.28 -13.17 -8.48
CA ARG A 58 0.78 -12.84 -9.83
C ARG A 58 -0.11 -13.43 -10.91
N ALA A 59 -0.49 -14.70 -10.76
CA ALA A 59 -1.34 -15.39 -11.72
C ALA A 59 -2.73 -14.72 -11.85
N ALA A 60 -3.30 -14.23 -10.74
CA ALA A 60 -4.55 -13.46 -10.78
C ALA A 60 -4.40 -12.12 -11.51
N ILE A 61 -3.29 -11.40 -11.28
CA ILE A 61 -2.97 -10.14 -11.98
C ILE A 61 -2.87 -10.37 -13.49
N GLU A 62 -2.12 -11.38 -13.92
CA GLU A 62 -1.94 -11.72 -15.34
C GLU A 62 -3.27 -12.13 -15.97
N LYS A 63 -4.04 -12.98 -15.29
CA LYS A 63 -5.36 -13.41 -15.78
C LYS A 63 -6.33 -12.24 -15.95
N ILE A 64 -6.39 -11.33 -14.99
CA ILE A 64 -7.26 -10.14 -15.06
C ILE A 64 -6.79 -9.19 -16.16
N ALA A 65 -5.48 -9.07 -16.35
CA ALA A 65 -4.94 -8.26 -17.43
C ALA A 65 -5.35 -8.82 -18.81
N ASP A 66 -5.26 -10.14 -19.02
CA ASP A 66 -5.75 -10.81 -20.23
C ASP A 66 -7.26 -10.58 -20.44
N MET A 67 -8.07 -10.71 -19.38
CA MET A 67 -9.53 -10.52 -19.44
C MET A 67 -9.94 -9.09 -19.84
N LEU A 68 -9.13 -8.10 -19.49
CA LEU A 68 -9.40 -6.69 -19.75
C LEU A 68 -8.66 -6.12 -20.96
N ASP A 69 -7.88 -6.95 -21.67
CA ASP A 69 -6.96 -6.53 -22.73
C ASP A 69 -6.03 -5.39 -22.27
N MET A 70 -5.42 -5.58 -21.09
CA MET A 70 -4.53 -4.62 -20.45
C MET A 70 -3.10 -5.17 -20.42
N ALA A 71 -2.11 -4.28 -20.56
CA ALA A 71 -0.72 -4.63 -20.27
C ALA A 71 -0.55 -5.02 -18.79
N TYR A 72 0.18 -6.11 -18.51
CA TYR A 72 0.30 -6.68 -17.16
C TYR A 72 0.82 -5.67 -16.13
N ILE A 73 1.74 -4.81 -16.55
CA ILE A 73 2.29 -3.74 -15.72
C ILE A 73 1.20 -2.78 -15.20
N ARG A 74 0.14 -2.53 -15.96
CA ARG A 74 -0.94 -1.61 -15.52
C ARG A 74 -1.77 -2.22 -14.40
N VAL A 75 -2.03 -3.52 -14.45
CA VAL A 75 -2.72 -4.23 -13.37
C VAL A 75 -1.80 -4.34 -12.15
N LEU A 76 -0.50 -4.58 -12.35
CA LEU A 76 0.49 -4.60 -11.27
C LEU A 76 0.64 -3.23 -10.59
N GLU A 77 0.63 -2.13 -11.34
CA GLU A 77 0.61 -0.77 -10.81
C GLU A 77 -0.60 -0.56 -9.90
N VAL A 78 -1.80 -0.97 -10.33
CA VAL A 78 -3.02 -0.89 -9.51
C VAL A 78 -2.90 -1.73 -8.24
N ALA A 79 -2.48 -3.00 -8.38
CA ALA A 79 -2.35 -3.93 -7.26
C ALA A 79 -1.34 -3.45 -6.20
N THR A 80 -0.25 -2.83 -6.63
CA THR A 80 0.80 -2.31 -5.74
C THR A 80 0.48 -0.92 -5.16
N PHE A 81 -0.33 -0.13 -5.87
CA PHE A 81 -0.73 1.21 -5.44
C PHE A 81 -1.78 1.18 -4.32
N TYR A 82 -2.83 0.37 -4.44
CA TYR A 82 -3.90 0.31 -3.44
C TYR A 82 -3.56 -0.67 -2.32
N THR A 83 -3.51 -0.18 -1.09
CA THR A 83 -3.17 -0.98 0.12
C THR A 83 -4.16 -2.10 0.41
N GLN A 84 -5.41 -1.96 -0.04
CA GLN A 84 -6.47 -2.96 0.13
C GLN A 84 -6.15 -4.31 -0.52
N PHE A 85 -5.31 -4.32 -1.56
CA PHE A 85 -4.86 -5.55 -2.20
C PHE A 85 -3.71 -6.15 -1.42
N GLN A 86 -3.92 -7.32 -0.83
CA GLN A 86 -2.92 -8.10 -0.13
C GLN A 86 -2.05 -8.82 -1.15
N LEU A 87 -0.76 -8.48 -1.18
CA LEU A 87 0.21 -9.03 -2.15
C LEU A 87 1.01 -10.20 -1.58
N HIS A 88 0.67 -10.62 -0.36
CA HIS A 88 1.26 -11.74 0.36
C HIS A 88 0.15 -12.61 0.98
N PRO A 89 0.41 -13.90 1.22
CA PRO A 89 -0.53 -14.75 1.94
C PRO A 89 -0.87 -14.18 3.32
N VAL A 90 -2.16 -13.98 3.57
CA VAL A 90 -2.70 -13.58 4.88
C VAL A 90 -3.39 -14.76 5.58
N GLY A 91 -3.82 -14.56 6.82
CA GLY A 91 -4.51 -15.57 7.62
C GLY A 91 -5.79 -16.08 6.93
N THR A 92 -5.94 -17.40 6.84
CA THR A 92 -7.07 -18.03 6.12
C THR A 92 -8.43 -17.85 6.80
N ARG A 93 -8.44 -17.56 8.10
CA ARG A 93 -9.66 -17.29 8.89
C ARG A 93 -9.87 -15.81 9.13
N ALA A 94 -8.79 -15.07 9.44
CA ALA A 94 -8.86 -13.63 9.65
C ALA A 94 -7.56 -12.91 9.30
N HIS A 95 -7.71 -11.76 8.65
CA HIS A 95 -6.69 -10.73 8.54
C HIS A 95 -7.19 -9.46 9.23
N VAL A 96 -6.67 -9.19 10.42
CA VAL A 96 -7.15 -8.13 11.32
C VAL A 96 -6.44 -6.82 10.98
N GLN A 97 -7.18 -5.87 10.42
CA GLN A 97 -6.69 -4.54 10.07
C GLN A 97 -7.08 -3.54 11.16
N VAL A 98 -6.11 -3.12 11.98
CA VAL A 98 -6.34 -2.23 13.13
C VAL A 98 -6.15 -0.77 12.71
N CYS A 99 -7.14 0.09 12.93
CA CYS A 99 -6.99 1.53 12.64
C CYS A 99 -5.99 2.18 13.61
N GLY A 100 -4.88 2.69 13.08
CA GLY A 100 -3.82 3.37 13.84
C GLY A 100 -3.93 4.90 13.88
N THR A 101 -4.86 5.49 13.12
CA THR A 101 -4.93 6.96 13.00
C THR A 101 -5.39 7.68 14.27
N THR A 102 -5.11 8.98 14.34
CA THR A 102 -5.29 9.82 15.53
C THR A 102 -6.59 9.62 16.29
N PRO A 103 -7.80 9.57 15.67
CA PRO A 103 -9.03 9.35 16.44
C PRO A 103 -9.08 8.00 17.15
N CYS A 104 -8.61 6.93 16.50
CA CYS A 104 -8.52 5.60 17.11
C CYS A 104 -7.38 5.53 18.14
N MET A 105 -6.24 6.16 17.86
CA MET A 105 -5.11 6.27 18.79
C MET A 105 -5.54 6.96 20.10
N LEU A 106 -6.23 8.11 20.01
CA LEU A 106 -6.78 8.84 21.16
C LEU A 106 -7.80 8.01 21.95
N ARG A 107 -8.45 7.04 21.30
CA ARG A 107 -9.42 6.10 21.89
C ARG A 107 -8.79 4.77 22.30
N GLY A 108 -7.46 4.65 22.27
CA GLY A 108 -6.74 3.50 22.79
C GLY A 108 -6.47 2.37 21.78
N SER A 109 -6.43 2.63 20.48
CA SER A 109 -6.14 1.57 19.48
C SER A 109 -4.76 0.92 19.65
N GLU A 110 -3.80 1.55 20.32
CA GLU A 110 -2.51 0.92 20.67
C GLU A 110 -2.69 -0.31 21.59
N ALA A 111 -3.70 -0.29 22.46
CA ALA A 111 -4.05 -1.46 23.27
C ALA A 111 -4.60 -2.59 22.39
N LEU A 112 -5.38 -2.27 21.36
CA LEU A 112 -5.85 -3.26 20.37
C LEU A 112 -4.70 -3.88 19.58
N MET A 113 -3.71 -3.06 19.17
CA MET A 113 -2.49 -3.57 18.53
C MET A 113 -1.70 -4.48 19.47
N SER A 114 -1.68 -4.18 20.77
CA SER A 114 -1.02 -5.02 21.77
C SER A 114 -1.69 -6.40 21.90
N VAL A 115 -3.01 -6.47 21.82
CA VAL A 115 -3.77 -7.73 21.75
C VAL A 115 -3.41 -8.51 20.47
N CYS A 116 -3.33 -7.83 19.32
CA CYS A 116 -2.94 -8.49 18.06
C CYS A 116 -1.51 -9.07 18.15
N LYS A 117 -0.58 -8.32 18.76
CA LYS A 117 0.80 -8.77 18.98
C LYS A 117 0.89 -10.02 19.84
N SER A 118 0.07 -10.13 20.89
CA SER A 118 0.09 -11.27 21.80
C SER A 118 -0.67 -12.49 21.26
N LYS A 119 -1.82 -12.28 20.60
CA LYS A 119 -2.73 -13.36 20.17
C LYS A 119 -2.44 -13.90 18.77
N ILE A 120 -1.86 -13.09 17.89
CA ILE A 120 -1.65 -13.45 16.48
C ILE A 120 -0.16 -13.60 16.19
N HIS A 121 0.58 -12.49 16.23
CA HIS A 121 2.03 -12.51 15.97
C HIS A 121 2.69 -11.19 16.43
N ALA A 122 3.92 -11.23 16.94
CA ALA A 122 4.60 -10.03 17.44
C ALA A 122 4.88 -8.97 16.34
N HIS A 123 5.04 -9.43 15.10
CA HIS A 123 5.27 -8.60 13.93
C HIS A 123 4.02 -8.52 13.05
N ALA A 124 3.64 -7.30 12.66
CA ALA A 124 2.57 -7.08 11.68
C ALA A 124 2.92 -7.73 10.33
N PHE A 125 1.89 -8.04 9.53
CA PHE A 125 1.96 -8.75 8.25
C PHE A 125 2.37 -10.23 8.31
N GLU A 126 2.79 -10.72 9.47
CA GLU A 126 3.10 -12.13 9.66
C GLU A 126 1.86 -12.93 10.11
N ARG A 127 1.79 -14.18 9.66
CA ARG A 127 0.74 -15.12 10.06
C ARG A 127 1.12 -15.81 11.37
N ASN A 128 0.13 -16.21 12.15
CA ASN A 128 0.37 -17.12 13.29
C ASN A 128 0.90 -18.48 12.83
N ALA A 129 1.34 -19.32 13.79
CA ALA A 129 1.93 -20.63 13.51
C ALA A 129 1.03 -21.55 12.67
N GLU A 130 -0.28 -21.47 12.88
CA GLU A 130 -1.28 -22.27 12.15
C GLU A 130 -1.62 -21.69 10.77
N GLY A 131 -1.15 -20.48 10.44
CA GLY A 131 -1.45 -19.79 9.18
C GLY A 131 -2.88 -19.28 9.05
N THR A 132 -3.66 -19.30 10.13
CA THR A 132 -5.09 -18.97 10.16
C THR A 132 -5.38 -17.51 10.45
N LEU A 133 -4.48 -16.81 11.14
CA LEU A 133 -4.64 -15.43 11.59
C LEU A 133 -3.43 -14.60 11.13
N SER A 134 -3.66 -13.32 10.91
CA SER A 134 -2.63 -12.31 10.65
C SER A 134 -3.18 -10.94 11.00
N TRP A 135 -2.32 -9.95 11.19
CA TRP A 135 -2.77 -8.58 11.47
C TRP A 135 -1.86 -7.54 10.84
N GLU A 136 -2.41 -6.36 10.60
CA GLU A 136 -1.66 -5.17 10.22
C GLU A 136 -2.24 -3.92 10.87
N GLU A 137 -1.40 -2.89 10.99
CA GLU A 137 -1.88 -1.53 11.26
C GLU A 137 -2.24 -0.88 9.93
N VAL A 138 -3.42 -0.27 9.88
CA VAL A 138 -3.91 0.48 8.72
C VAL A 138 -4.25 1.91 9.10
N GLU A 139 -4.39 2.73 8.06
CA GLU A 139 -4.82 4.12 8.18
C GLU A 139 -6.34 4.22 8.49
N CYS A 140 -6.91 5.41 8.33
CA CYS A 140 -8.30 5.69 8.66
C CYS A 140 -9.27 4.78 7.88
N LEU A 141 -10.08 4.01 8.61
CA LEU A 141 -11.12 3.13 8.09
C LEU A 141 -12.53 3.79 8.05
N GLY A 142 -12.62 5.08 8.36
CA GLY A 142 -13.87 5.85 8.20
C GLY A 142 -14.93 5.67 9.28
N ALA A 143 -14.64 4.95 10.37
CA ALA A 143 -15.56 4.71 11.49
C ALA A 143 -15.17 5.49 12.76
N CYS A 144 -14.77 6.77 12.61
CA CYS A 144 -14.13 7.54 13.68
C CYS A 144 -15.00 7.78 14.92
N VAL A 145 -16.33 7.93 14.74
CA VAL A 145 -17.25 8.08 15.88
C VAL A 145 -17.42 6.77 16.65
N ASN A 146 -17.08 5.64 16.01
CA ASN A 146 -17.05 4.28 16.56
C ASN A 146 -15.64 3.81 16.94
N ALA A 147 -14.74 4.75 17.23
CA ALA A 147 -13.39 4.42 17.64
C ALA A 147 -13.32 3.86 19.08
N PRO A 148 -12.43 2.87 19.34
CA PRO A 148 -11.48 2.28 18.40
C PRO A 148 -12.08 1.07 17.66
N MET A 149 -11.52 0.73 16.49
CA MET A 149 -12.12 -0.27 15.60
C MET A 149 -11.08 -1.06 14.80
N VAL A 150 -11.51 -2.22 14.30
CA VAL A 150 -10.77 -3.06 13.34
C VAL A 150 -11.66 -3.42 12.15
N MET A 151 -11.04 -3.82 11.04
CA MET A 151 -11.71 -4.45 9.91
C MET A 151 -11.19 -5.86 9.72
N ILE A 152 -12.09 -6.83 9.56
CA ILE A 152 -11.74 -8.22 9.24
C ILE A 152 -12.51 -8.60 7.97
N GLY A 153 -11.78 -8.91 6.90
CA GLY A 153 -12.39 -9.09 5.59
C GLY A 153 -13.03 -7.79 5.09
N LYS A 154 -14.37 -7.76 5.03
CA LYS A 154 -15.16 -6.59 4.60
C LYS A 154 -15.93 -5.93 5.74
N ASP A 155 -15.91 -6.56 6.91
CA ASP A 155 -16.76 -6.19 8.04
C ASP A 155 -15.96 -5.34 9.03
N THR A 156 -16.60 -4.28 9.53
CA THR A 156 -16.06 -3.45 10.60
C THR A 156 -16.50 -3.99 11.96
N TYR A 157 -15.61 -3.96 12.93
CA TYR A 157 -15.90 -4.25 14.33
C TYR A 157 -15.43 -3.06 15.15
N GLU A 158 -16.37 -2.41 15.81
CA GLU A 158 -16.21 -1.02 16.26
C GLU A 158 -16.54 -0.87 17.74
N ASP A 159 -16.18 0.27 18.34
CA ASP A 159 -16.34 0.55 19.78
C ASP A 159 -15.67 -0.52 20.66
N LEU A 160 -14.49 -0.96 20.23
CA LEU A 160 -13.81 -2.10 20.82
C LEU A 160 -13.09 -1.75 22.13
N THR A 161 -13.12 -2.70 23.05
CA THR A 161 -12.13 -2.79 24.15
C THR A 161 -11.11 -3.89 23.81
N PRO A 162 -9.95 -3.91 24.49
CA PRO A 162 -8.97 -4.98 24.32
C PRO A 162 -9.56 -6.38 24.56
N GLU A 163 -10.39 -6.53 25.59
CA GLU A 163 -11.04 -7.79 25.96
C GLU A 163 -12.01 -8.23 24.87
N ARG A 164 -12.82 -7.28 24.37
CA ARG A 164 -13.76 -7.57 23.29
C ARG A 164 -13.05 -7.97 21.99
N LEU A 165 -11.93 -7.34 21.67
CA LEU A 165 -11.12 -7.73 20.51
C LEU A 165 -10.51 -9.13 20.70
N GLU A 166 -10.04 -9.46 21.90
CA GLU A 166 -9.54 -10.80 22.23
C GLU A 166 -10.61 -11.87 22.00
N GLU A 167 -11.84 -11.66 22.47
CA GLU A 167 -12.97 -12.56 22.21
C GLU A 167 -13.27 -12.73 20.71
N ILE A 168 -13.22 -11.63 19.96
CA ILE A 168 -13.42 -11.66 18.51
C ILE A 168 -12.33 -12.49 17.84
N ILE A 169 -11.05 -12.22 18.16
CA ILE A 169 -9.91 -12.96 17.61
C ILE A 169 -10.03 -14.46 17.91
N ASP A 170 -10.37 -14.83 19.15
CA ASP A 170 -10.55 -16.24 19.53
C ASP A 170 -11.71 -16.90 18.78
N THR A 171 -12.80 -16.16 18.55
CA THR A 171 -13.95 -16.67 17.79
C THR A 171 -13.59 -16.91 16.32
N PHE A 172 -12.83 -16.00 15.70
CA PHE A 172 -12.28 -16.19 14.36
C PHE A 172 -11.27 -17.33 14.32
N ALA A 173 -10.40 -17.44 15.33
CA ALA A 173 -9.44 -18.52 15.48
C ALA A 173 -10.14 -19.87 15.58
N ALA A 174 -11.29 -19.96 16.25
CA ALA A 174 -12.11 -21.17 16.32
C ALA A 174 -12.88 -21.48 15.02
N GLY A 175 -12.81 -20.61 14.00
CA GLY A 175 -13.54 -20.75 12.73
C GLY A 175 -15.01 -20.34 12.81
N ASN A 176 -15.43 -19.66 13.87
CA ASN A 176 -16.80 -19.22 14.10
C ASN A 176 -16.99 -17.70 13.94
N GLY A 177 -16.06 -17.00 13.25
CA GLY A 177 -16.07 -15.54 13.15
C GLY A 177 -17.38 -14.94 12.62
N ALA A 178 -18.10 -15.67 11.76
CA ALA A 178 -19.41 -15.26 11.23
C ALA A 178 -20.51 -15.12 12.31
N SER A 179 -20.32 -15.66 13.51
CA SER A 179 -21.26 -15.46 14.62
C SER A 179 -21.13 -14.09 15.28
N ILE A 180 -20.01 -13.37 15.07
CA ILE A 180 -19.83 -12.02 15.60
C ILE A 180 -20.53 -11.03 14.67
N LYS A 181 -21.52 -10.32 15.20
CA LYS A 181 -22.24 -9.28 14.47
C LYS A 181 -21.30 -8.11 14.11
N PRO A 182 -21.19 -7.73 12.82
CA PRO A 182 -20.46 -6.53 12.40
C PRO A 182 -21.08 -5.22 12.93
N GLY A 183 -20.25 -4.19 13.03
CA GLY A 183 -20.55 -2.85 13.51
C GLY A 183 -20.13 -2.62 14.97
N THR A 184 -20.78 -1.64 15.60
CA THR A 184 -20.59 -1.30 17.02
C THR A 184 -20.81 -2.51 17.94
N GLN A 185 -19.89 -2.70 18.90
CA GLN A 185 -19.95 -3.78 19.89
C GLN A 185 -20.57 -3.35 21.23
N ILE A 186 -21.16 -2.16 21.28
CA ILE A 186 -21.86 -1.62 22.46
C ILE A 186 -23.34 -1.34 22.16
N ASP A 187 -24.11 -1.01 23.20
CA ASP A 187 -25.55 -0.73 23.08
C ASP A 187 -25.82 0.68 22.53
N ARG A 188 -25.50 0.87 21.25
CA ARG A 188 -25.89 2.06 20.48
C ARG A 188 -26.29 1.71 19.06
N ILE A 189 -27.04 2.61 18.43
CA ILE A 189 -27.54 2.43 17.09
C ILE A 189 -26.52 2.96 16.09
N PHE A 190 -25.74 2.07 15.47
CA PHE A 190 -24.71 2.43 14.48
C PHE A 190 -23.76 3.53 15.03
N SER A 191 -23.92 4.77 14.56
CA SER A 191 -23.14 5.95 14.94
C SER A 191 -23.89 6.94 15.85
N ALA A 192 -25.05 6.57 16.37
CA ALA A 192 -25.81 7.39 17.31
C ALA A 192 -25.02 7.60 18.62
N PRO A 193 -25.28 8.70 19.35
CA PRO A 193 -24.72 8.89 20.68
C PRO A 193 -25.01 7.70 21.61
N GLU A 194 -24.03 7.39 22.45
CA GLU A 194 -24.22 6.43 23.55
C GLU A 194 -25.32 6.93 24.49
N GLY A 195 -26.24 6.03 24.88
CA GLY A 195 -27.43 6.39 25.65
C GLY A 195 -28.63 6.83 24.79
N GLY A 196 -28.49 6.84 23.47
CA GLY A 196 -29.59 7.00 22.52
C GLY A 196 -29.48 8.25 21.64
N PRO A 197 -30.29 8.32 20.56
CA PRO A 197 -30.25 9.43 19.61
C PRO A 197 -30.72 10.74 20.25
N THR A 198 -29.89 11.79 20.18
CA THR A 198 -30.23 13.17 20.61
C THR A 198 -30.85 14.01 19.49
N SER A 199 -30.82 13.50 18.26
CA SER A 199 -31.46 14.03 17.06
C SER A 199 -32.14 12.88 16.32
N LEU A 200 -32.99 13.16 15.32
CA LEU A 200 -33.82 12.13 14.65
C LEU A 200 -34.72 11.38 15.65
N THR A 201 -35.20 12.06 16.69
CA THR A 201 -36.05 11.50 17.75
C THR A 201 -37.54 11.43 17.37
N THR A 202 -37.93 12.16 16.32
CA THR A 202 -39.27 12.13 15.77
C THR A 202 -39.36 11.02 14.72
N GLU A 203 -40.46 10.27 14.73
CA GLU A 203 -40.76 9.39 13.60
C GLU A 203 -40.97 10.23 12.34
N GLU A 204 -40.01 10.23 11.43
CA GLU A 204 -40.27 10.75 10.08
C GLU A 204 -41.33 9.86 9.42
N PRO A 205 -42.29 10.45 8.67
CA PRO A 205 -43.21 9.65 7.88
C PRO A 205 -42.36 8.83 6.92
N LYS A 206 -42.35 7.50 7.11
CA LYS A 206 -41.59 6.55 6.28
C LYS A 206 -41.71 7.01 4.84
N ALA A 207 -40.60 7.49 4.27
CA ALA A 207 -40.54 7.77 2.84
C ALA A 207 -41.12 6.51 2.17
N LYS A 208 -42.12 6.68 1.29
CA LYS A 208 -42.74 5.56 0.58
C LYS A 208 -41.67 4.92 -0.29
N THR A 209 -40.86 4.05 0.31
CA THR A 209 -39.93 3.19 -0.40
C THR A 209 -40.81 2.39 -1.33
N ARG A 210 -40.61 2.58 -2.63
CA ARG A 210 -41.16 1.73 -3.67
C ARG A 210 -40.44 0.39 -3.59
N ALA A 211 -40.61 -0.30 -2.46
CA ALA A 211 -40.15 -1.66 -2.23
C ALA A 211 -41.08 -2.55 -3.03
N LYS A 212 -40.77 -2.69 -4.32
CA LYS A 212 -41.34 -3.75 -5.13
C LYS A 212 -40.79 -5.05 -4.53
N LYS A 213 -41.61 -5.75 -3.75
CA LYS A 213 -41.40 -7.18 -3.48
C LYS A 213 -41.36 -7.84 -4.85
N THR A 214 -40.18 -8.27 -5.27
CA THR A 214 -40.07 -9.23 -6.37
C THR A 214 -39.77 -10.56 -5.72
N ASP A 215 -40.86 -11.28 -5.45
CA ASP A 215 -40.84 -12.73 -5.40
C ASP A 215 -40.36 -13.25 -6.76
N ALA A 216 -39.64 -14.37 -6.72
CA ALA A 216 -39.15 -15.06 -7.91
C ALA A 216 -40.35 -15.53 -8.76
N GLU A 217 -40.55 -14.93 -9.93
CA GLU A 217 -40.78 -15.60 -11.22
C GLU A 217 -41.19 -14.61 -12.31
N THR A 218 -40.80 -14.94 -13.55
CA THR A 218 -41.14 -14.34 -14.86
C THR A 218 -40.57 -12.96 -15.23
N ILE A 219 -39.57 -13.03 -16.12
CA ILE A 219 -39.14 -11.93 -17.00
C ILE A 219 -40.24 -11.70 -18.04
N SER A 220 -40.68 -10.45 -18.23
CA SER A 220 -41.16 -10.01 -19.55
C SER A 220 -40.98 -8.50 -19.79
N ALA A 221 -40.22 -8.24 -20.85
CA ALA A 221 -40.17 -7.04 -21.71
C ALA A 221 -39.31 -5.83 -21.30
N PRO A 222 -38.60 -5.21 -22.27
CA PRO A 222 -37.65 -4.13 -22.03
C PRO A 222 -38.37 -2.77 -21.98
N VAL A 223 -37.97 -1.92 -21.04
CA VAL A 223 -38.33 -0.50 -21.05
C VAL A 223 -37.12 0.29 -21.56
N ASP A 224 -37.30 0.99 -22.67
CA ASP A 224 -36.33 1.89 -23.27
C ASP A 224 -35.90 2.96 -22.26
N ALA A 225 -34.68 2.83 -21.75
CA ALA A 225 -34.07 3.84 -20.90
C ALA A 225 -33.26 4.80 -21.77
N ALA A 226 -33.78 6.02 -21.93
CA ALA A 226 -33.01 7.13 -22.50
C ALA A 226 -31.69 7.33 -21.72
N PRO A 227 -30.56 7.63 -22.40
CA PRO A 227 -29.27 7.69 -21.75
C PRO A 227 -29.16 8.96 -20.91
N VAL A 228 -29.31 8.83 -19.59
CA VAL A 228 -28.94 9.89 -18.65
C VAL A 228 -27.41 9.83 -18.48
N PRO A 229 -26.68 10.92 -18.72
CA PRO A 229 -25.23 10.94 -18.58
C PRO A 229 -24.79 10.66 -17.13
N PRO A 230 -23.66 9.96 -16.90
CA PRO A 230 -23.23 9.50 -15.56
C PRO A 230 -23.11 10.59 -14.49
N SER A 231 -22.93 11.85 -14.89
CA SER A 231 -22.82 13.00 -13.99
C SER A 231 -24.10 13.33 -13.22
N GLU A 232 -25.26 12.79 -13.63
CA GLU A 232 -26.55 13.09 -13.03
C GLU A 232 -27.18 11.91 -12.28
N ALA A 233 -26.55 10.74 -12.29
CA ALA A 233 -27.14 9.50 -11.77
C ALA A 233 -27.32 9.46 -10.24
N ALA A 234 -26.78 10.43 -9.49
CA ALA A 234 -26.80 10.44 -8.02
C ALA A 234 -27.15 11.78 -7.36
N ARG A 235 -27.55 12.82 -8.13
CA ARG A 235 -28.04 14.06 -7.51
C ARG A 235 -29.54 13.93 -7.21
N PRO A 236 -30.00 14.01 -5.94
CA PRO A 236 -31.40 14.30 -5.70
C PRO A 236 -31.72 15.65 -6.34
N LYS A 237 -32.90 15.76 -6.97
CA LYS A 237 -33.40 17.05 -7.47
C LYS A 237 -33.68 17.95 -6.25
N SER A 238 -32.67 18.68 -5.79
CA SER A 238 -32.88 19.76 -4.83
C SER A 238 -33.44 20.97 -5.58
N THR A 239 -34.43 21.62 -4.97
CA THR A 239 -35.00 22.91 -5.41
C THR A 239 -34.23 24.11 -4.87
N ASP A 240 -33.12 23.89 -4.15
CA ASP A 240 -32.29 24.96 -3.63
C ASP A 240 -31.58 25.69 -4.78
N ALA A 241 -31.60 27.03 -4.74
CA ALA A 241 -30.91 27.85 -5.71
C ALA A 241 -29.38 27.62 -5.61
N GLU A 242 -28.72 27.39 -6.76
CA GLU A 242 -27.26 27.29 -6.83
C GLU A 242 -26.61 28.52 -6.19
N THR A 243 -25.79 28.32 -5.17
CA THR A 243 -25.21 29.40 -4.36
C THR A 243 -24.10 30.18 -5.06
N ASN A 244 -23.73 29.83 -6.30
CA ASN A 244 -22.95 30.73 -7.17
C ASN A 244 -22.96 30.29 -8.65
N ALA A 245 -23.83 30.90 -9.48
CA ALA A 245 -23.90 30.62 -10.92
C ALA A 245 -22.62 31.00 -11.72
N ALA A 246 -21.66 31.72 -11.11
CA ALA A 246 -20.42 32.12 -11.75
C ALA A 246 -19.32 31.05 -11.73
N LEU A 247 -19.48 29.97 -10.95
CA LEU A 247 -18.51 28.89 -10.88
C LEU A 247 -18.68 27.96 -12.09
N LYS A 248 -17.79 28.13 -13.08
CA LYS A 248 -17.74 27.27 -14.27
C LYS A 248 -17.16 25.91 -13.87
N THR A 249 -18.02 24.90 -13.78
CA THR A 249 -17.62 23.50 -13.65
C THR A 249 -17.46 22.89 -15.06
N PRO A 250 -16.80 21.72 -15.18
CA PRO A 250 -16.68 21.03 -16.47
C PRO A 250 -18.03 20.72 -17.14
N ALA A 251 -19.13 20.69 -16.37
CA ALA A 251 -20.49 20.49 -16.87
C ALA A 251 -21.09 21.74 -17.53
N THR A 252 -20.77 22.94 -17.06
CA THR A 252 -21.39 24.20 -17.54
C THR A 252 -20.58 24.91 -18.63
N ALA A 253 -19.39 24.41 -18.98
CA ALA A 253 -18.56 24.94 -20.07
C ALA A 253 -17.88 23.84 -20.92
N PRO A 254 -18.62 23.13 -21.79
CA PRO A 254 -18.12 22.00 -22.59
C PRO A 254 -16.89 22.34 -23.45
N LYS A 255 -16.81 23.58 -23.95
CA LYS A 255 -15.67 24.06 -24.76
C LYS A 255 -14.39 24.28 -23.94
N ALA A 256 -14.50 24.57 -22.64
CA ALA A 256 -13.34 24.70 -21.75
C ALA A 256 -12.83 23.31 -21.32
N ALA A 257 -13.74 22.36 -21.07
CA ALA A 257 -13.40 20.96 -20.80
C ALA A 257 -12.67 20.30 -21.98
N ALA A 258 -13.11 20.56 -23.22
CA ALA A 258 -12.43 20.06 -24.42
C ALA A 258 -11.03 20.67 -24.63
N LYS A 259 -10.79 21.90 -24.16
CA LYS A 259 -9.44 22.51 -24.18
C LYS A 259 -8.50 21.87 -23.16
N ASN A 260 -8.99 21.50 -21.97
CA ASN A 260 -8.19 20.82 -20.96
C ASN A 260 -7.82 19.39 -21.38
N ALA A 261 -8.73 18.67 -22.05
CA ALA A 261 -8.44 17.35 -22.63
C ALA A 261 -7.38 17.42 -23.73
N LYS A 262 -7.48 18.40 -24.65
CA LYS A 262 -6.48 18.60 -25.71
C LYS A 262 -5.13 19.11 -25.20
N ALA A 263 -5.10 19.91 -24.13
CA ALA A 263 -3.86 20.35 -23.51
C ALA A 263 -3.12 19.20 -22.80
N ALA A 264 -3.86 18.23 -22.24
CA ALA A 264 -3.29 17.01 -21.66
C ALA A 264 -2.75 16.03 -22.74
N GLU A 265 -3.35 16.01 -23.93
CA GLU A 265 -2.83 15.23 -25.09
C GLU A 265 -1.63 15.87 -25.80
N GLN A 266 -1.44 17.20 -25.66
CA GLN A 266 -0.40 17.94 -26.39
C GLN A 266 0.84 18.29 -25.57
N GLN A 267 0.88 17.94 -24.28
CA GLN A 267 2.14 18.03 -23.54
C GLN A 267 2.99 16.77 -23.80
N PRO A 268 4.23 16.92 -24.29
CA PRO A 268 5.13 15.78 -24.33
C PRO A 268 5.38 15.31 -22.89
N ILE A 269 5.09 14.04 -22.61
CA ILE A 269 5.74 13.32 -21.52
C ILE A 269 7.24 13.50 -21.73
N SER A 270 7.87 14.27 -20.85
CA SER A 270 9.29 14.54 -20.93
C SER A 270 10.05 13.21 -20.79
N GLY A 271 10.66 12.78 -21.89
CA GLY A 271 11.83 11.90 -21.84
C GLY A 271 11.71 10.53 -22.49
N THR A 272 11.20 10.40 -23.71
CA THR A 272 11.68 9.36 -24.63
C THR A 272 11.65 9.89 -26.07
N ALA A 273 12.83 10.24 -26.59
CA ALA A 273 13.01 10.39 -28.03
C ALA A 273 13.00 9.00 -28.67
N ALA A 274 12.16 8.84 -29.69
CA ALA A 274 12.08 7.65 -30.52
C ALA A 274 13.28 7.57 -31.47
N ALA A 275 13.85 6.37 -31.61
CA ALA A 275 14.61 5.96 -32.79
C ALA A 275 13.96 4.68 -33.33
N GLU A 276 13.59 4.70 -34.62
CA GLU A 276 13.03 3.55 -35.36
C GLU A 276 14.10 2.46 -35.67
N PRO A 277 13.68 1.23 -36.03
CA PRO A 277 14.43 0.01 -35.78
C PRO A 277 15.25 -0.52 -36.97
N ALA A 278 16.30 -1.26 -36.66
CA ALA A 278 16.92 -2.26 -37.55
C ALA A 278 17.50 -3.41 -36.68
N PRO A 279 17.69 -4.63 -37.22
CA PRO A 279 17.09 -5.87 -36.73
C PRO A 279 17.85 -6.60 -35.62
N VAL A 280 17.10 -7.47 -34.94
CA VAL A 280 17.45 -8.35 -33.80
C VAL A 280 18.70 -9.19 -34.02
N PRO A 281 19.45 -9.52 -32.95
CA PRO A 281 19.38 -10.91 -32.50
C PRO A 281 19.30 -11.10 -30.97
N VAL A 282 18.40 -12.00 -30.59
CA VAL A 282 18.48 -13.02 -29.52
C VAL A 282 19.19 -12.67 -28.19
N LYS A 283 18.34 -12.54 -27.15
CA LYS A 283 18.51 -12.93 -25.74
C LYS A 283 19.94 -13.25 -25.25
N ALA A 284 20.42 -12.42 -24.33
CA ALA A 284 21.30 -12.82 -23.23
C ALA A 284 20.77 -12.21 -21.92
N GLU A 285 20.71 -13.04 -20.88
CA GLU A 285 20.24 -12.72 -19.53
C GLU A 285 20.99 -11.55 -18.90
N ALA A 286 20.26 -10.65 -18.23
CA ALA A 286 20.86 -9.54 -17.49
C ALA A 286 21.50 -10.06 -16.19
N ALA A 287 22.83 -10.13 -16.20
CA ALA A 287 23.65 -10.44 -15.04
C ALA A 287 23.57 -9.35 -13.96
N SER A 288 23.48 -9.79 -12.70
CA SER A 288 23.90 -9.04 -11.51
C SER A 288 25.28 -8.44 -11.74
N ALA A 289 25.42 -7.11 -11.64
CA ALA A 289 26.72 -6.44 -11.66
C ALA A 289 27.65 -7.07 -10.61
N ALA A 290 28.77 -7.63 -11.04
CA ALA A 290 29.75 -8.26 -10.17
C ALA A 290 30.37 -7.20 -9.22
N LYS A 291 30.60 -7.57 -7.96
CA LYS A 291 31.30 -6.72 -6.99
C LYS A 291 32.69 -6.33 -7.55
N PRO A 292 33.14 -5.07 -7.40
CA PRO A 292 34.48 -4.65 -7.80
C PRO A 292 35.57 -5.52 -7.17
N ALA A 293 36.61 -5.84 -7.93
CA ALA A 293 37.70 -6.70 -7.48
C ALA A 293 38.54 -6.03 -6.37
N LEU A 294 39.01 -6.82 -5.41
CA LEU A 294 39.83 -6.35 -4.28
C LEU A 294 41.23 -5.83 -4.69
N THR A 295 41.66 -6.09 -5.93
CA THR A 295 42.93 -5.65 -6.52
C THR A 295 42.80 -4.37 -7.36
N ASP A 296 41.63 -3.72 -7.35
CA ASP A 296 41.39 -2.50 -8.12
C ASP A 296 42.24 -1.33 -7.59
N LYS A 297 42.83 -0.55 -8.51
CA LYS A 297 43.59 0.67 -8.20
C LYS A 297 42.79 1.77 -7.49
N ASN A 298 41.46 1.72 -7.62
CA ASN A 298 40.53 2.67 -7.00
C ASN A 298 40.01 2.18 -5.63
N ARG A 299 40.44 1.01 -5.14
CA ARG A 299 40.14 0.57 -3.79
C ARG A 299 40.86 1.48 -2.78
N PRO A 300 40.17 2.00 -1.75
CA PRO A 300 40.83 2.78 -0.72
C PRO A 300 41.87 1.96 0.04
N ALA A 301 42.97 2.62 0.43
CA ALA A 301 44.05 1.98 1.16
C ALA A 301 43.59 1.46 2.53
N GLY A 302 43.65 0.14 2.69
CA GLY A 302 43.41 -0.51 3.98
C GLY A 302 44.64 -0.44 4.89
N ILE A 303 44.41 -0.41 6.19
CA ILE A 303 45.44 -0.55 7.23
C ILE A 303 45.21 -1.85 8.00
N GLU A 304 46.25 -2.36 8.65
CA GLU A 304 46.07 -3.39 9.66
C GLU A 304 45.27 -2.83 10.85
N LYS A 305 44.48 -3.69 11.50
CA LYS A 305 43.57 -3.28 12.57
C LYS A 305 44.34 -2.52 13.67
N PRO A 306 44.07 -1.23 13.89
CA PRO A 306 44.77 -0.44 14.89
C PRO A 306 44.37 -0.88 16.32
N ALA A 307 45.22 -0.56 17.30
CA ALA A 307 44.95 -0.85 18.71
C ALA A 307 43.68 -0.15 19.25
N ALA A 308 43.32 1.00 18.66
CA ALA A 308 42.09 1.73 18.91
C ALA A 308 41.40 2.06 17.57
N PRO A 309 40.49 1.20 17.07
CA PRO A 309 39.68 1.52 15.90
C PRO A 309 38.59 2.54 16.27
N ASP A 310 38.24 3.40 15.32
CA ASP A 310 37.12 4.32 15.47
C ASP A 310 35.79 3.57 15.30
N ASP A 311 34.74 4.09 15.94
CA ASP A 311 33.37 3.58 15.76
C ASP A 311 32.75 4.18 14.48
N LEU A 312 32.84 3.45 13.36
CA LEU A 312 32.35 3.94 12.07
C LEU A 312 30.82 4.06 12.02
N LYS A 313 30.07 3.44 12.95
CA LYS A 313 28.60 3.57 13.04
C LYS A 313 28.17 5.00 13.37
N MET A 314 29.07 5.83 13.93
CA MET A 314 28.82 7.26 14.15
C MET A 314 28.55 8.04 12.85
N ILE A 315 28.96 7.50 11.69
CA ILE A 315 28.61 8.07 10.38
C ILE A 315 27.19 7.62 10.02
N SER A 316 26.28 8.59 9.88
CA SER A 316 24.91 8.33 9.46
C SER A 316 24.88 7.61 8.12
N GLY A 317 24.41 6.37 8.14
CA GLY A 317 24.33 5.48 6.97
C GLY A 317 25.21 4.24 7.09
N VAL A 318 26.18 4.24 8.00
CA VAL A 318 26.98 3.07 8.38
C VAL A 318 26.31 2.37 9.56
N GLY A 319 25.88 1.13 9.35
CA GLY A 319 25.36 0.25 10.40
C GLY A 319 26.35 -0.88 10.74
N PRO A 320 26.06 -1.72 11.75
CA PRO A 320 26.98 -2.76 12.22
C PRO A 320 27.48 -3.71 11.11
N LYS A 321 26.60 -4.08 10.17
CA LYS A 321 26.96 -4.95 9.03
C LYS A 321 27.90 -4.25 8.03
N ILE A 322 27.69 -2.95 7.84
CA ILE A 322 28.48 -2.12 6.93
C ILE A 322 29.86 -1.87 7.52
N GLU A 323 29.92 -1.54 8.81
CA GLU A 323 31.17 -1.41 9.57
C GLU A 323 31.98 -2.71 9.53
N ALA A 324 31.35 -3.87 9.74
CA ALA A 324 32.02 -5.16 9.59
C ALA A 324 32.64 -5.34 8.20
N THR A 325 31.91 -4.97 7.15
CA THR A 325 32.39 -5.09 5.76
C THR A 325 33.54 -4.10 5.45
N LEU A 326 33.49 -2.90 6.02
CA LEU A 326 34.56 -1.90 5.92
C LEU A 326 35.82 -2.34 6.66
N ASN A 327 35.66 -2.93 7.84
CA ASN A 327 36.75 -3.50 8.63
C ASN A 327 37.44 -4.67 7.89
N GLU A 328 36.68 -5.54 7.21
CA GLU A 328 37.23 -6.64 6.40
C GLU A 328 38.13 -6.14 5.27
N ILE A 329 37.83 -4.97 4.69
CA ILE A 329 38.66 -4.37 3.63
C ILE A 329 39.76 -3.45 4.16
N GLY A 330 39.92 -3.34 5.49
CA GLY A 330 41.00 -2.60 6.15
C GLY A 330 40.68 -1.15 6.52
N ILE A 331 39.40 -0.76 6.57
CA ILE A 331 38.98 0.60 6.92
C ILE A 331 38.47 0.60 8.36
N PHE A 332 39.22 1.25 9.26
CA PHE A 332 38.98 1.23 10.71
C PHE A 332 38.87 2.61 11.34
N THR A 333 39.14 3.69 10.58
CA THR A 333 39.23 5.05 11.14
C THR A 333 38.43 6.08 10.36
N PHE A 334 37.95 7.12 11.04
CA PHE A 334 37.31 8.27 10.41
C PHE A 334 38.26 9.00 9.46
N ALA A 335 39.56 9.02 9.78
CA ALA A 335 40.59 9.63 8.94
C ALA A 335 40.68 8.98 7.55
N GLN A 336 40.54 7.64 7.47
CA GLN A 336 40.51 6.93 6.19
C GLN A 336 39.30 7.34 5.34
N VAL A 337 38.10 7.34 5.95
CA VAL A 337 36.86 7.73 5.24
C VAL A 337 36.88 9.21 4.84
N ALA A 338 37.42 10.08 5.70
CA ALA A 338 37.59 11.51 5.43
C ALA A 338 38.53 11.80 4.25
N GLY A 339 39.47 10.88 3.97
CA GLY A 339 40.45 10.98 2.90
C GLY A 339 39.97 10.49 1.52
N TRP A 340 38.80 9.85 1.44
CA TRP A 340 38.35 9.22 0.19
C TRP A 340 38.10 10.21 -0.96
N LYS A 341 38.78 9.96 -2.07
CA LYS A 341 38.57 10.61 -3.37
C LYS A 341 37.33 10.04 -4.05
N LYS A 342 36.84 10.76 -5.07
CA LYS A 342 35.61 10.37 -5.81
C LYS A 342 35.66 8.92 -6.33
N ALA A 343 36.80 8.51 -6.90
CA ALA A 343 36.99 7.15 -7.39
C ALA A 343 36.93 6.07 -6.28
N GLU A 344 37.46 6.38 -5.09
CA GLU A 344 37.42 5.47 -3.94
C GLU A 344 35.99 5.34 -3.38
N ARG A 345 35.23 6.44 -3.38
CA ARG A 345 33.81 6.42 -2.99
C ARG A 345 32.96 5.60 -3.96
N GLU A 346 33.16 5.79 -5.26
CA GLU A 346 32.45 5.03 -6.30
C GLU A 346 32.79 3.53 -6.21
N TRP A 347 34.05 3.18 -5.93
CA TRP A 347 34.46 1.80 -5.72
C TRP A 347 33.79 1.19 -4.48
N VAL A 348 33.84 1.87 -3.33
CA VAL A 348 33.22 1.36 -2.09
C VAL A 348 31.70 1.29 -2.23
N ASP A 349 31.08 2.26 -2.91
CA ASP A 349 29.65 2.27 -3.18
C ASP A 349 29.24 1.08 -4.07
N GLY A 350 30.03 0.75 -5.09
CA GLY A 350 29.86 -0.45 -5.90
C GLY A 350 30.08 -1.75 -5.12
N TYR A 351 31.10 -1.79 -4.25
CA TYR A 351 31.42 -2.95 -3.41
C TYR A 351 30.33 -3.25 -2.37
N LEU A 352 29.72 -2.21 -1.81
CA LEU A 352 28.60 -2.28 -0.88
C LEU A 352 27.22 -2.33 -1.57
N ASN A 353 27.17 -2.24 -2.90
CA ASN A 353 25.96 -2.24 -3.73
C ASN A 353 24.96 -1.11 -3.36
N PHE A 354 25.49 0.10 -3.18
CA PHE A 354 24.77 1.25 -2.61
C PHE A 354 24.21 2.25 -3.63
N ARG A 355 24.61 2.15 -4.91
CA ARG A 355 24.07 2.96 -6.01
C ARG A 355 24.05 4.47 -5.70
N GLY A 356 25.17 5.02 -5.23
CA GLY A 356 25.42 6.44 -4.97
C GLY A 356 25.09 6.91 -3.56
N ARG A 357 24.81 6.00 -2.61
CA ARG A 357 24.43 6.36 -1.24
C ARG A 357 25.56 7.05 -0.47
N ILE A 358 26.81 6.66 -0.70
CA ILE A 358 27.95 7.22 0.05
C ILE A 358 28.07 8.74 -0.17
N GLU A 359 27.80 9.19 -1.41
CA GLU A 359 27.79 10.62 -1.75
C GLU A 359 26.54 11.32 -1.20
N ARG A 360 25.35 10.72 -1.41
CA ARG A 360 24.08 11.31 -0.97
C ARG A 360 24.01 11.48 0.55
N ASP A 361 24.57 10.52 1.29
CA ASP A 361 24.58 10.54 2.76
C ASP A 361 25.83 11.29 3.29
N ASP A 362 26.63 11.96 2.46
CA ASP A 362 27.74 12.84 2.87
C ASP A 362 28.80 12.18 3.79
N TRP A 363 29.11 10.89 3.58
CA TRP A 363 29.96 10.11 4.50
C TRP A 363 31.33 10.76 4.76
N VAL A 364 31.98 11.28 3.71
CA VAL A 364 33.30 11.94 3.83
C VAL A 364 33.22 13.21 4.68
N LYS A 365 32.14 13.99 4.55
CA LYS A 365 31.96 15.22 5.32
C LYS A 365 31.69 14.92 6.80
N GLN A 366 30.91 13.88 7.07
CA GLN A 366 30.65 13.38 8.41
C GLN A 366 31.93 12.85 9.08
N ALA A 367 32.69 12.01 8.36
CA ALA A 367 33.97 11.49 8.81
C ALA A 367 35.00 12.60 9.09
N LYS A 368 35.03 13.67 8.28
CA LYS A 368 35.89 14.85 8.54
C LYS A 368 35.55 15.56 9.85
N ALA A 369 34.25 15.70 10.17
CA ALA A 369 33.84 16.30 11.44
C ALA A 369 34.22 15.42 12.64
N LEU A 370 33.99 14.11 12.54
CA LEU A 370 34.34 13.13 13.57
C LEU A 370 35.86 13.03 13.77
N ALA A 371 36.64 13.02 12.70
CA ALA A 371 38.11 12.99 12.78
C ALA A 371 38.71 14.27 13.39
N LYS A 372 38.04 15.42 13.27
CA LYS A 372 38.55 16.71 13.73
C LYS A 372 38.27 16.99 15.22
N GLY A 373 37.13 16.55 15.73
CA GLY A 373 36.74 16.85 17.12
C GLY A 373 35.67 15.92 17.69
N GLY A 374 35.52 14.72 17.14
CA GLY A 374 34.59 13.70 17.60
C GLY A 374 33.13 14.17 17.58
N GLU A 375 32.36 13.70 18.56
CA GLU A 375 30.93 14.01 18.70
C GLU A 375 30.66 15.52 18.82
N ALA A 376 31.52 16.27 19.52
CA ALA A 376 31.32 17.71 19.74
C ALA A 376 31.40 18.52 18.43
N GLU A 377 32.38 18.22 17.58
CA GLU A 377 32.50 18.88 16.27
C GLU A 377 31.42 18.39 15.30
N TYR A 378 30.99 17.12 15.39
CA TYR A 378 29.87 16.61 14.61
C TYR A 378 28.56 17.33 14.93
N ILE A 379 28.23 17.52 16.21
CA ILE A 379 27.04 18.27 16.64
C ILE A 379 27.12 19.72 16.17
N LYS A 380 28.30 20.34 16.24
CA LYS A 380 28.50 21.72 15.77
C LYS A 380 28.27 21.87 14.26
N VAL A 381 28.70 20.90 13.45
CA VAL A 381 28.62 20.96 11.99
C VAL A 381 27.24 20.55 11.47
N PHE A 382 26.59 19.57 12.11
CA PHE A 382 25.35 18.96 11.61
C PHE A 382 24.11 19.25 12.48
N GLY A 383 24.25 19.92 13.62
CA GLY A 383 23.15 20.31 14.51
C GLY A 383 22.45 19.13 15.22
N LYS A 384 23.03 17.92 15.15
CA LYS A 384 22.47 16.68 15.68
C LYS A 384 23.57 15.77 16.21
N LYS A 385 23.23 14.89 17.14
CA LYS A 385 24.17 13.86 17.63
C LYS A 385 24.49 12.84 16.53
N PRO A 386 25.73 12.33 16.47
CA PRO A 386 26.05 11.15 15.67
C PRO A 386 25.25 9.95 16.18
N ARG A 387 24.98 8.98 15.30
CA ARG A 387 24.02 7.90 15.56
C ARG A 387 24.63 6.73 16.34
#